data_AF-A0A430C8M8-F1
#
_entry.id   AF-A0A430C8M8-F1
#
_cell.length_a   1.000
_cell.length_b   1.000
_cell.length_c   1.000
_cell.angle_alpha   90.00
_cell.angle_beta   90.00
_cell.angle_gamma   90.00
#
_symmetry.space_group_name_H-M   'P 1'
#
loop_
_entity.id
_entity.type
_entity.pdbx_description
1 polymer ?
#
loop_
_entity_poly.entity_id
_entity_poly.type
_entity_poly.pdbx_seq_one_letter_code
_entity_poly.pdbx_strand_id
1 'polypeptide(L)'
;MMVLLRLSAGLIGWAAAFCLIYALHGLGCAGGWDRLPFVGLSVHRWTLLAAWAGSLAVTLMLALRLTRHRATSLDRAAVALGWVGFAATLITFAPIVIVPSCA
;
A
#
# COMPACT_ATOMS: atom_id res chain seq x y z
N MET A 1 6.08 -24.70 2.93
CA MET A 1 5.50 -23.52 2.23
C MET A 1 5.07 -22.40 3.17
N MET A 2 4.45 -22.70 4.33
CA MET A 2 3.95 -21.68 5.28
C MET A 2 5.01 -20.65 5.75
N VAL A 3 6.27 -21.09 5.91
CA VAL A 3 7.38 -20.23 6.37
C VAL A 3 7.76 -19.19 5.32
N LEU A 4 7.88 -19.58 4.05
CA LEU A 4 8.17 -18.64 2.95
C LEU A 4 7.07 -17.59 2.84
N LEU A 5 5.81 -18.02 2.88
CA LEU A 5 4.65 -17.11 2.86
C LEU A 5 4.68 -16.10 3.99
N ARG A 6 5.05 -16.49 5.21
CA ARG A 6 5.18 -15.56 6.34
C ARG A 6 6.31 -14.55 6.16
N LEU A 7 7.45 -14.99 5.62
CA LEU A 7 8.60 -14.11 5.37
C LEU A 7 8.28 -13.08 4.28
N SER A 8 7.65 -13.49 3.18
CA SER A 8 7.34 -12.60 2.07
C SER A 8 6.01 -11.84 2.23
N ALA A 9 5.20 -12.14 3.25
CA ALA A 9 3.87 -11.56 3.43
C ALA A 9 3.86 -10.02 3.37
N GLY A 10 4.81 -9.36 4.05
CA GLY A 10 4.93 -7.90 4.04
C GLY A 10 5.21 -7.33 2.64
N LEU A 11 6.14 -7.94 1.92
CA LEU A 11 6.51 -7.56 0.55
C LEU A 11 5.38 -7.85 -0.45
N ILE A 12 4.68 -8.97 -0.29
CA ILE A 12 3.49 -9.30 -1.10
C ILE A 12 2.39 -8.27 -0.87
N GLY A 13 2.16 -7.85 0.39
CA GLY A 13 1.21 -6.80 0.72
C GLY A 13 1.53 -5.47 0.04
N TRP A 14 2.80 -5.06 0.07
CA TRP A 14 3.27 -3.88 -0.66
C TRP A 14 3.10 -4.02 -2.19
N ALA A 15 3.48 -5.17 -2.77
CA ALA A 15 3.36 -5.41 -4.20
C ALA A 15 1.88 -5.38 -4.66
N ALA A 16 0.99 -5.97 -3.88
CA ALA A 16 -0.45 -5.92 -4.15
C ALA A 16 -0.99 -4.48 -4.09
N ALA A 17 -0.58 -3.70 -3.09
CA ALA A 17 -0.92 -2.27 -3.00
C ALA A 17 -0.43 -1.49 -4.22
N PHE A 18 0.79 -1.75 -4.68
CA PHE A 18 1.36 -1.15 -5.88
C PHE A 18 0.54 -1.46 -7.13
N CYS A 19 0.23 -2.73 -7.39
CA CYS A 19 -0.59 -3.12 -8.53
C CYS A 19 -1.97 -2.46 -8.49
N LEU A 20 -2.63 -2.43 -7.32
CA LEU A 20 -3.94 -1.83 -7.14
C LEU A 20 -3.92 -0.32 -7.43
N ILE A 21 -3.01 0.41 -6.78
CA ILE A 21 -2.92 1.88 -6.91
C ILE A 21 -2.51 2.25 -8.33
N TYR A 22 -1.58 1.51 -8.94
CA TYR A 22 -1.14 1.75 -10.32
C TYR A 22 -2.27 1.51 -11.32
N ALA A 23 -3.08 0.46 -11.14
CA ALA A 23 -4.24 0.20 -11.99
C ALA A 23 -5.31 1.31 -11.85
N LEU A 24 -5.61 1.74 -10.62
CA LEU A 24 -6.53 2.85 -10.35
C LEU A 24 -6.02 4.17 -10.92
N HIS A 25 -4.71 4.38 -10.90
CA HIS A 25 -4.08 5.55 -11.50
C HIS A 25 -4.33 5.58 -13.01
N GLY A 26 -4.01 4.49 -13.72
CA GLY A 26 -4.25 4.39 -15.16
C GLY A 26 -5.73 4.55 -15.54
N LEU A 27 -6.63 3.87 -14.82
CA LEU A 27 -8.08 3.98 -15.03
C LEU A 27 -8.59 5.40 -14.78
N GLY A 28 -8.11 6.05 -13.72
CA GLY A 28 -8.56 7.39 -13.37
C GLY A 28 -8.08 8.46 -14.34
N CYS A 29 -6.87 8.35 -14.89
CA CYS A 29 -6.42 9.26 -15.95
C CYS A 29 -7.14 9.01 -17.28
N ALA A 30 -7.31 7.74 -17.68
CA ALA A 30 -8.05 7.41 -18.91
C ALA A 30 -9.54 7.78 -18.82
N GLY A 31 -10.14 7.67 -17.64
CA GLY A 31 -11.53 8.01 -17.35
C GLY A 31 -11.79 9.49 -17.07
N GLY A 32 -10.75 10.35 -17.09
CA GLY A 32 -10.90 11.80 -16.86
C GLY A 32 -11.31 12.18 -15.43
N TRP A 33 -11.02 11.34 -14.43
CA TRP A 33 -11.36 11.59 -13.03
C TRP A 33 -10.60 12.77 -12.42
N ASP A 34 -9.52 13.19 -13.07
CA ASP A 34 -8.73 14.37 -12.72
C ASP A 34 -9.51 15.68 -12.95
N ARG A 35 -10.44 15.69 -13.91
CA ARG A 35 -11.26 16.85 -14.28
C ARG A 35 -12.51 17.02 -13.41
N LEU A 36 -12.85 16.00 -12.63
CA LEU A 36 -14.01 16.01 -11.74
C LEU A 36 -13.60 16.57 -10.37
N PRO A 37 -13.97 17.82 -10.03
CA PRO A 37 -13.67 18.38 -8.72
C PRO A 37 -14.54 17.71 -7.63
N PHE A 38 -13.91 17.36 -6.51
CA PHE A 38 -14.55 16.81 -5.33
C PHE A 38 -13.83 17.29 -4.06
N VAL A 39 -14.51 18.09 -3.25
CA VAL A 39 -14.03 18.59 -1.94
C VAL A 39 -12.58 19.14 -2.02
N GLY A 40 -12.34 20.13 -2.88
CA GLY A 40 -11.05 20.82 -3.00
C GLY A 40 -9.93 20.03 -3.70
N LEU A 41 -10.14 18.77 -4.06
CA LEU A 41 -9.23 17.95 -4.88
C LEU A 41 -9.99 17.34 -6.06
N SER A 42 -9.32 16.59 -6.93
CA SER A 42 -10.01 15.80 -7.96
C SER A 42 -10.51 14.47 -7.39
N VAL A 43 -11.58 13.92 -7.97
CA VAL A 43 -12.05 12.55 -7.67
C VAL A 43 -10.91 11.56 -7.80
N HIS A 44 -10.07 11.72 -8.83
CA HIS A 44 -8.86 10.92 -9.01
C HIS A 44 -7.97 10.88 -7.77
N ARG A 45 -7.63 12.04 -7.22
CA ARG A 45 -6.75 12.12 -6.05
C ARG A 45 -7.39 11.51 -4.82
N TRP A 46 -8.70 11.69 -4.62
CA TRP A 46 -9.43 11.03 -3.55
C TRP A 46 -9.42 9.51 -3.67
N THR A 47 -9.59 8.97 -4.89
CA THR A 47 -9.53 7.51 -5.11
C THR A 47 -8.15 6.95 -4.78
N LEU A 48 -7.07 7.63 -5.17
CA LEU A 48 -5.70 7.21 -4.87
C LEU A 48 -5.38 7.32 -3.38
N LEU A 49 -5.81 8.39 -2.71
CA LEU A 49 -5.65 8.56 -1.27
C LEU A 49 -6.41 7.50 -0.48
N ALA A 50 -7.64 7.18 -0.88
CA ALA A 50 -8.44 6.13 -0.25
C ALA A 50 -7.80 4.75 -0.44
N ALA A 51 -7.31 4.43 -1.64
CA ALA A 51 -6.61 3.18 -1.91
C ALA A 51 -5.30 3.08 -1.12
N TRP A 52 -4.55 4.17 -1.00
CA TRP A 52 -3.34 4.24 -0.19
C TRP A 52 -3.63 4.04 1.30
N ALA A 53 -4.62 4.76 1.85
CA ALA A 53 -5.03 4.61 3.25
C ALA A 53 -5.50 3.18 3.56
N GLY A 54 -6.28 2.56 2.67
CA GLY A 54 -6.69 1.16 2.79
C GLY A 54 -5.50 0.20 2.76
N SER A 55 -4.56 0.41 1.84
CA SER A 55 -3.34 -0.40 1.72
C SER A 55 -2.44 -0.28 2.95
N LEU A 56 -2.32 0.93 3.52
CA LEU A 56 -1.61 1.17 4.78
C LEU A 56 -2.27 0.43 5.93
N ALA A 57 -3.61 0.49 6.05
CA ALA A 57 -4.33 -0.22 7.09
C ALA A 57 -4.12 -1.74 7.01
N VAL A 58 -4.17 -2.31 5.80
CA VAL A 58 -3.96 -3.75 5.57
C VAL A 58 -2.53 -4.16 5.88
N THR A 59 -1.53 -3.42 5.40
CA THR A 59 -0.10 -3.74 5.65
C THR A 59 0.28 -3.54 7.11
N LEU A 60 -0.28 -2.52 7.78
CA LEU A 60 -0.12 -2.31 9.22
C LEU A 60 -0.76 -3.46 10.02
N MET A 61 -2.00 -3.84 9.70
CA MET A 61 -2.68 -4.96 10.33
C MET A 61 -1.87 -6.25 10.17
N LEU A 62 -1.34 -6.50 8.98
CA LEU A 62 -0.48 -7.65 8.71
C LEU A 62 0.79 -7.63 9.57
N ALA A 63 1.49 -6.50 9.63
CA ALA A 63 2.67 -6.33 10.48
C ALA A 63 2.35 -6.57 11.97
N LEU A 64 1.24 -6.03 12.47
CA LEU A 64 0.77 -6.24 13.85
C LEU A 64 0.35 -7.69 14.14
N ARG A 65 -0.16 -8.41 13.13
CA ARG A 65 -0.47 -9.84 13.27
C ARG A 65 0.80 -10.68 13.32
N LEU A 66 1.80 -10.35 12.50
CA LEU A 66 3.11 -10.99 12.51
C LEU A 66 3.84 -10.78 13.84
N THR A 67 3.75 -9.59 14.45
CA THR A 67 4.43 -9.30 15.73
C THR A 67 3.93 -10.13 16.91
N ARG A 68 2.73 -10.73 16.82
CA ARG A 68 2.20 -11.63 17.85
C ARG A 68 2.90 -12.99 17.90
N HIS A 69 3.63 -13.35 16.84
CA HIS A 69 4.40 -14.58 16.78
C HIS A 69 5.89 -14.20 16.72
N ARG A 70 6.64 -14.39 17.83
CA ARG A 70 8.08 -14.04 17.94
C ARG A 70 8.92 -15.17 18.56
N ALA A 71 8.43 -16.41 18.50
CA ALA A 71 9.08 -17.53 19.18
C ALA A 71 10.42 -17.92 18.54
N THR A 72 10.57 -17.74 17.23
CA THR A 72 11.75 -18.19 16.47
C THR A 72 12.52 -17.04 15.79
N SER A 73 13.74 -17.30 15.33
CA SER A 73 14.52 -16.37 14.49
C SER A 73 13.83 -16.06 13.16
N LEU A 74 13.18 -17.05 12.56
CA LEU A 74 12.39 -16.90 11.34
C LEU A 74 11.16 -16.01 11.56
N ASP A 75 10.49 -16.14 12.70
CA ASP A 75 9.37 -15.27 13.04
C ASP A 75 9.83 -13.81 13.22
N ARG A 76 11.01 -13.59 13.82
CA ARG A 76 11.60 -12.25 13.92
C ARG A 76 11.92 -11.65 12.54
N ALA A 77 12.44 -12.46 11.62
CA ALA A 77 12.66 -12.02 10.23
C ALA A 77 11.33 -11.70 9.52
N ALA A 78 10.29 -12.51 9.71
CA ALA A 78 8.96 -12.26 9.14
C ALA A 78 8.33 -10.96 9.69
N VAL A 79 8.53 -10.67 10.98
CA VAL A 79 8.13 -9.39 11.59
C VAL A 79 8.87 -8.22 10.96
N ALA A 80 10.20 -8.32 10.81
CA ALA A 80 11.00 -7.26 10.18
C ALA A 80 10.52 -7.00 8.75
N LEU A 81 10.32 -8.04 7.94
CA LEU A 81 9.83 -7.94 6.57
C LEU A 81 8.38 -7.41 6.50
N GLY A 82 7.54 -7.73 7.48
CA GLY A 82 6.21 -7.12 7.65
C GLY A 82 6.28 -5.60 7.80
N TRP A 83 7.15 -5.11 8.68
CA TRP A 83 7.36 -3.67 8.86
C TRP A 83 8.02 -3.01 7.66
N VAL A 84 8.94 -3.69 6.97
CA VAL A 84 9.50 -3.21 5.70
C VAL A 84 8.40 -3.03 4.65
N GLY A 85 7.48 -3.99 4.52
CA GLY A 85 6.33 -3.87 3.61
C GLY A 85 5.43 -2.67 3.92
N PHE A 86 5.15 -2.42 5.20
CA PHE A 86 4.41 -1.24 5.64
C PHE A 86 5.16 0.06 5.33
N ALA A 87 6.45 0.14 5.69
CA ALA A 87 7.28 1.32 5.44
C ALA A 87 7.43 1.62 3.94
N ALA A 88 7.61 0.58 3.12
CA ALA A 88 7.62 0.69 1.67
C ALA A 88 6.28 1.24 1.15
N THR A 89 5.15 0.74 1.66
CA THR A 89 3.80 1.24 1.28
C THR A 89 3.63 2.71 1.68
N LEU A 90 4.14 3.11 2.84
CA LEU A 90 4.07 4.50 3.28
C LEU A 90 4.92 5.42 2.38
N ILE A 91 6.17 5.05 2.12
CA ILE A 91 7.13 5.90 1.40
C ILE A 91 6.84 5.95 -0.10
N THR A 92 6.54 4.81 -0.73
CA THR A 92 6.31 4.73 -2.18
C THR A 92 5.13 5.59 -2.64
N PHE A 93 4.07 5.70 -1.83
CA PHE A 93 2.85 6.40 -2.20
C PHE A 93 2.71 7.80 -1.56
N ALA A 94 3.63 8.21 -0.69
CA ALA A 94 3.67 9.57 -0.15
C ALA A 94 3.60 10.68 -1.24
N PRO A 95 4.24 10.54 -2.42
CA PRO A 95 4.15 11.55 -3.48
C PRO A 95 2.72 11.82 -4.01
N ILE A 96 1.75 10.93 -3.81
CA ILE A 96 0.34 11.13 -4.22
C ILE A 96 -0.24 12.42 -3.60
N VAL A 97 0.28 12.83 -2.45
CA VAL A 97 -0.18 14.02 -1.72
C VAL A 97 0.34 15.32 -2.31
N ILE A 98 1.32 15.31 -3.22
CA ILE A 98 1.93 16.56 -3.75
C ILE A 98 2.11 16.55 -5.26
N VAL A 99 2.34 15.39 -5.88
CA VAL A 99 2.66 15.28 -7.30
C VAL A 99 1.37 15.11 -8.12
N PRO A 100 1.16 15.93 -9.18
CA PRO A 100 0.09 15.72 -10.15
C PRO A 100 0.22 14.33 -10.79
N SER A 101 -0.89 13.61 -10.85
CA SER A 101 -0.91 12.20 -11.26
C SER A 101 -1.13 12.04 -12.77
N CYS A 102 -1.99 12.87 -13.35
CA CYS A 102 -2.27 12.87 -14.79
C CYS A 102 -1.61 14.10 -15.42
N ALA A 103 -1.00 13.92 -16.58
CA ALA A 103 -0.37 14.96 -17.40
C ALA A 103 -1.14 15.13 -18.71
#